data_AF-A0A935XBV5-F1
#
_entry.id   AF-A0A935XBV5-F1
#
_cell.length_a   1.000
_cell.length_b   1.000
_cell.length_c   1.000
_cell.angle_alpha   90.00
_cell.angle_beta   90.00
_cell.angle_gamma   90.00
#
_symmetry.space_group_name_H-M   'P 1'
#
loop_
_entity.id
_entity.type
_entity.pdbx_description
1 polymer ?
#
loop_
_entity_poly.entity_id
_entity_poly.type
_entity_poly.pdbx_seq_one_letter_code
_entity_poly.pdbx_strand_id
1 'polypeptide(L)'
;MRKQSTILLYGHGHAGDDLSVLNQVQFLEPTLVSPVGASGGHAADGRPLTYVRALQLLEDGVIDVAPIVTHRYSSLEALPEVFAGAYRHPDFVKGVLTL
;
A
#
# COMPACT_ATOMS: atom_id res chain seq x y z
N MET A 1 30.25 -18.56 14.77
CA MET A 1 28.95 -17.88 14.88
C MET A 1 28.71 -17.10 13.59
N ARG A 2 27.79 -17.52 12.71
CA ARG A 2 27.50 -16.81 11.45
C ARG A 2 26.53 -15.67 11.77
N LYS A 3 27.00 -14.41 11.74
CA LYS A 3 26.12 -13.23 11.87
C LYS A 3 25.38 -13.05 10.53
N GLN A 4 24.26 -13.73 10.35
CA GLN A 4 23.35 -13.46 9.23
C GLN A 4 22.48 -12.26 9.58
N SER A 5 22.87 -11.10 9.10
CA SER A 5 22.10 -9.86 9.24
C SER A 5 21.36 -9.58 7.94
N THR A 6 20.04 -9.38 8.03
CA THR A 6 19.23 -8.87 6.92
C THR A 6 19.05 -7.37 7.10
N ILE A 7 19.40 -6.60 6.07
CA ILE A 7 19.15 -5.15 6.03
C ILE A 7 17.97 -4.90 5.09
N LEU A 8 16.92 -4.23 5.59
CA LEU A 8 15.81 -3.76 4.78
C LEU A 8 15.97 -2.26 4.49
N LEU A 9 16.15 -1.92 3.21
CA LEU A 9 16.24 -0.53 2.75
C LEU A 9 14.86 -0.02 2.31
N TYR A 10 14.03 0.40 3.27
CA TYR A 10 12.69 0.92 2.98
C TYR A 10 12.72 2.36 2.49
N GLY A 11 12.07 2.64 1.35
CA GLY A 11 12.00 4.00 0.79
C GLY A 11 13.34 4.54 0.27
N HIS A 12 14.35 3.67 0.15
CA HIS A 12 15.66 4.05 -0.36
C HIS A 12 15.52 4.65 -1.77
N GLY A 13 16.16 5.80 -2.00
CA GLY A 13 16.09 6.55 -3.26
C GLY A 13 14.96 7.58 -3.35
N HIS A 14 14.08 7.70 -2.35
CA HIS A 14 13.00 8.70 -2.36
C HIS A 14 13.52 10.13 -2.08
N ALA A 15 14.48 10.29 -1.16
CA ALA A 15 15.03 11.58 -0.77
C ALA A 15 16.43 11.90 -1.38
N GLY A 16 17.00 10.97 -2.14
CA GLY A 16 18.20 11.23 -2.96
C GLY A 16 19.55 11.30 -2.22
N ASP A 17 19.70 10.67 -1.05
CA ASP A 17 21.00 10.60 -0.37
C ASP A 17 21.97 9.60 -1.03
N ASP A 18 23.27 9.85 -0.86
CA ASP A 18 24.32 8.99 -1.39
C ASP A 18 24.45 7.68 -0.59
N LEU A 19 24.81 6.59 -1.28
CA LEU A 19 24.98 5.26 -0.67
C LEU A 19 26.07 5.22 0.42
N SER A 20 26.94 6.24 0.51
CA SER A 20 27.95 6.37 1.57
C SER A 20 27.36 6.40 2.98
N VAL A 21 26.07 6.71 3.17
CA VAL A 21 25.40 6.58 4.48
C VAL A 21 25.42 5.14 5.02
N LEU A 22 25.58 4.14 4.14
CA LEU A 22 25.68 2.72 4.53
C LEU A 22 27.09 2.30 4.98
N ASN A 23 28.10 3.17 4.87
CA ASN A 23 29.49 2.83 5.21
C ASN A 23 29.70 2.45 6.68
N GLN A 24 28.81 2.90 7.57
CA GLN A 24 28.85 2.55 9.01
C GLN A 24 28.28 1.16 9.30
N VAL A 25 27.71 0.48 8.30
CA VAL A 25 27.05 -0.81 8.45
C VAL A 25 27.94 -1.90 7.84
N GLN A 26 28.77 -2.54 8.68
CA GLN A 26 29.70 -3.58 8.25
C GLN A 26 29.25 -4.98 8.70
N PHE A 27 29.06 -5.87 7.73
CA PHE A 27 28.74 -7.28 7.95
C PHE A 27 29.59 -8.16 7.06
N LEU A 28 29.91 -9.36 7.53
CA LEU A 28 30.72 -10.32 6.78
C LEU A 28 29.96 -10.90 5.57
N GLU A 29 28.64 -11.13 5.72
CA GLU A 29 27.75 -11.68 4.69
C GLU A 29 26.30 -11.16 4.88
N PRO A 30 26.00 -9.87 4.58
CA PRO A 30 24.65 -9.38 4.73
C PRO A 30 23.73 -9.91 3.62
N THR A 31 22.46 -10.16 3.98
CA THR A 31 21.37 -10.22 3.00
C THR A 31 20.78 -8.81 2.86
N LEU A 32 20.84 -8.23 1.67
CA LEU A 32 20.25 -6.92 1.40
C LEU A 32 18.90 -7.07 0.72
N VAL A 33 17.85 -6.54 1.34
CA VAL A 33 16.51 -6.45 0.76
C VAL A 33 16.22 -4.98 0.51
N SER A 34 16.21 -4.58 -0.76
CA SER A 34 15.94 -3.20 -1.18
C SER A 34 14.65 -3.19 -2.01
N PRO A 35 13.46 -3.13 -1.36
CA PRO A 35 12.22 -3.00 -2.10
C PRO A 35 12.21 -1.66 -2.83
N VAL A 36 12.13 -1.72 -4.15
CA VAL A 36 11.90 -0.56 -5.01
C VAL A 36 10.40 -0.26 -5.04
N GLY A 37 9.99 1.03 -5.04
CA GLY A 37 8.58 1.41 -5.22
C GLY A 37 7.99 2.48 -4.31
N ALA A 38 8.80 3.38 -3.73
CA ALA A 38 8.29 4.52 -2.94
C ALA A 38 8.19 5.84 -3.73
N SER A 39 8.46 5.85 -5.04
CA SER A 39 8.65 7.06 -5.86
C SER A 39 7.39 7.51 -6.60
N GLY A 40 6.23 7.49 -5.93
CA GLY A 40 5.04 8.16 -6.49
C GLY A 40 5.28 9.67 -6.51
N GLY A 41 5.17 10.29 -7.69
CA GLY A 41 5.17 11.76 -7.76
C GLY A 41 3.93 12.34 -7.08
N HIS A 42 3.99 13.62 -6.74
CA HIS A 42 2.85 14.36 -6.19
C HIS A 42 2.43 15.46 -7.16
N ALA A 43 1.13 15.75 -7.22
CA ALA A 43 0.61 16.92 -7.91
C ALA A 43 1.02 18.21 -7.16
N ALA A 44 0.81 19.37 -7.80
CA ALA A 44 1.16 20.67 -7.20
C ALA A 44 0.46 20.93 -5.85
N ASP A 45 -0.68 20.28 -5.61
CA ASP A 45 -1.44 20.34 -4.36
C ASP A 45 -1.02 19.30 -3.31
N GLY A 46 0.05 18.54 -3.57
CA GLY A 46 0.58 17.52 -2.67
C GLY A 46 -0.15 16.18 -2.72
N ARG A 47 -1.18 15.99 -3.56
CA ARG A 47 -1.82 14.67 -3.70
C ARG A 47 -0.93 13.69 -4.46
N PRO A 48 -0.90 12.39 -4.11
CA PRO A 48 -0.19 11.38 -4.90
C PRO A 48 -0.71 11.32 -6.34
N LEU A 49 0.17 11.34 -7.34
CA LEU A 49 -0.22 11.30 -8.75
C LEU A 49 -1.05 10.05 -9.10
N THR A 50 -0.75 8.91 -8.47
CA THR A 50 -1.53 7.68 -8.65
C THR A 50 -2.98 7.85 -8.18
N TYR A 51 -3.19 8.56 -7.07
CA TYR A 51 -4.55 8.88 -6.58
C TYR A 51 -5.28 9.79 -7.57
N VAL A 52 -4.63 10.87 -8.02
CA VAL A 52 -5.22 11.82 -8.97
C VAL A 52 -5.60 11.11 -10.27
N ARG A 53 -4.71 10.27 -10.81
CA ARG A 53 -4.99 9.51 -12.04
C ARG A 53 -6.11 8.49 -11.85
N ALA A 54 -6.12 7.77 -10.72
CA ALA A 54 -7.18 6.80 -10.43
C ALA A 54 -8.54 7.49 -10.31
N LEU A 55 -8.63 8.60 -9.58
CA LEU A 55 -9.85 9.39 -9.45
C LEU A 55 -10.36 9.85 -10.82
N GLN A 56 -9.48 10.38 -11.67
CA GLN A 56 -9.87 10.85 -12.99
C GLN A 56 -10.41 9.72 -13.87
N LEU A 57 -9.85 8.51 -13.79
CA LEU A 57 -10.38 7.34 -14.51
C LEU A 57 -11.80 6.95 -14.04
N LEU A 58 -12.14 7.19 -12.77
CA LEU A 58 -13.49 6.99 -12.25
C LEU A 58 -14.43 8.10 -12.72
N GLU A 59 -14.01 9.36 -12.61
CA GLU A 59 -14.81 10.53 -13.01
C GLU A 59 -15.10 10.56 -14.51
N ASP A 60 -14.13 10.16 -15.34
CA ASP A 60 -14.29 10.03 -16.79
C ASP A 60 -15.11 8.80 -17.20
N GLY A 61 -15.52 7.95 -16.25
CA GLY A 61 -16.27 6.71 -16.51
C GLY A 61 -15.46 5.62 -17.25
N VAL A 62 -14.14 5.77 -17.34
CA VAL A 62 -13.25 4.78 -17.96
C VAL A 62 -13.17 3.50 -17.12
N ILE A 63 -13.28 3.64 -15.80
CA ILE A 63 -13.33 2.53 -14.85
C ILE A 63 -14.59 2.63 -14.01
N ASP A 64 -15.40 1.56 -14.00
CA ASP A 64 -16.51 1.39 -13.07
C ASP A 64 -16.11 0.44 -11.93
N VAL A 65 -16.17 0.94 -10.70
CA VAL A 65 -15.90 0.17 -9.47
C VAL A 65 -17.16 -0.24 -8.72
N ALA A 66 -18.36 0.14 -9.18
CA ALA A 66 -19.59 -0.30 -8.54
C ALA A 66 -19.71 -1.84 -8.45
N PRO A 67 -19.33 -2.63 -9.48
CA PRO A 67 -19.45 -4.09 -9.44
C PRO A 67 -18.54 -4.77 -8.41
N ILE A 68 -17.43 -4.15 -8.02
CA ILE A 68 -16.53 -4.74 -7.01
C ILE A 68 -17.07 -4.57 -5.58
N VAL A 69 -18.00 -3.63 -5.35
CA VAL A 69 -18.61 -3.39 -4.04
C VAL A 69 -19.83 -4.29 -3.85
N THR A 70 -19.56 -5.50 -3.37
CA THR A 70 -20.57 -6.55 -3.15
C THR A 70 -21.37 -6.38 -1.87
N HIS A 71 -20.78 -5.79 -0.83
CA HIS A 71 -21.37 -5.70 0.50
C HIS A 71 -21.35 -4.25 1.00
N ARG A 72 -22.50 -3.76 1.46
CA ARG A 72 -22.67 -2.37 1.93
C ARG A 72 -23.20 -2.39 3.35
N TYR A 73 -22.53 -1.65 4.22
CA TYR A 73 -22.87 -1.52 5.63
C TYR A 73 -23.22 -0.07 5.92
N SER A 74 -24.17 0.14 6.83
CA SER A 74 -24.63 1.46 7.27
C SER A 74 -24.43 1.71 8.76
N SER A 75 -23.74 0.80 9.47
CA SER A 75 -23.48 0.89 10.91
C SER A 75 -22.13 0.28 11.26
N LEU A 76 -21.45 0.89 12.23
CA LEU A 76 -20.24 0.34 12.84
C LEU A 76 -20.50 -0.98 13.58
N GLU A 77 -21.73 -1.21 14.05
CA GLU A 77 -22.12 -2.43 14.77
C GLU A 77 -22.02 -3.69 13.89
N ALA A 78 -22.05 -3.55 12.57
CA ALA A 78 -21.88 -4.67 11.64
C ALA A 78 -20.42 -5.13 11.52
N LEU A 79 -19.43 -4.28 11.84
CA LEU A 79 -18.01 -4.56 11.60
C LEU A 79 -17.47 -5.79 12.34
N PRO A 80 -17.82 -6.06 13.62
CA PRO A 80 -17.32 -7.25 14.32
C PRO A 80 -17.64 -8.56 13.59
N GLU A 81 -18.85 -8.71 13.05
CA GLU A 81 -19.25 -9.89 12.29
C GLU A 81 -18.48 -9.99 10.96
N VAL A 82 -18.32 -8.84 10.27
CA VAL A 82 -17.54 -8.77 9.03
C VAL A 82 -16.13 -9.29 9.26
N PHE A 83 -15.45 -8.77 10.29
CA PHE A 83 -14.09 -9.19 10.64
C PHE A 83 -14.02 -10.60 11.24
N ALA A 84 -15.10 -11.11 11.83
CA ALA A 84 -15.17 -12.48 12.35
C ALA A 84 -15.18 -13.54 11.24
N GLY A 85 -15.57 -13.18 10.01
CA GLY A 85 -15.43 -14.08 8.88
C GLY A 85 -16.41 -13.89 7.73
N ALA A 86 -17.33 -12.91 7.77
CA ALA A 86 -18.25 -12.69 6.66
C ALA A 86 -17.52 -12.43 5.31
N TYR A 87 -16.30 -11.88 5.36
CA TYR A 87 -15.44 -11.71 4.18
C TYR A 87 -15.04 -13.02 3.48
N ARG A 88 -15.26 -14.18 4.10
CA ARG A 88 -14.97 -15.50 3.52
C ARG A 88 -16.11 -16.05 2.68
N HIS A 89 -17.27 -15.38 2.64
CA HIS A 89 -18.39 -15.83 1.84
C HIS A 89 -17.99 -15.82 0.34
N PRO A 90 -18.38 -16.83 -0.46
CA PRO A 90 -17.88 -16.98 -1.83
C PRO A 90 -18.25 -15.85 -2.80
N ASP A 91 -19.27 -15.04 -2.49
CA ASP A 91 -19.65 -13.86 -3.27
C ASP A 91 -19.01 -12.55 -2.76
N PHE A 92 -18.21 -12.61 -1.68
CA PHE A 92 -17.63 -11.42 -1.07
C PHE A 92 -16.40 -10.97 -1.86
N VAL A 93 -16.51 -9.80 -2.50
CA VAL A 93 -15.38 -9.13 -3.17
C VAL A 93 -14.88 -7.96 -2.35
N LYS A 94 -15.77 -7.01 -2.02
CA LYS A 94 -15.46 -5.85 -1.20
C LYS A 94 -16.66 -5.42 -0.36
N GLY A 95 -16.39 -5.17 0.91
CA GLY A 95 -17.28 -4.49 1.84
C GLY A 95 -16.97 -2.99 1.94
N VAL A 96 -18.00 -2.14 1.94
CA VAL A 96 -17.89 -0.70 2.18
C VAL A 96 -18.88 -0.30 3.27
N LEU A 97 -18.40 0.42 4.28
CA LEU A 97 -19.23 1.07 5.30
C LEU A 97 -19.42 2.54 4.90
N THR A 98 -20.65 3.03 5.00
CA THR A 98 -20.99 4.45 4.85
C THR A 98 -21.87 4.85 6.04
N LEU A 99 -21.47 5.90 6.76
CA LEU A 99 -22.17 6.43 7.94
C LEU A 99 -23.02 7.64 7.58
#